data_AF-X1HU89-F1
#
_entry.id   AF-X1HU89-F1
#
_cell.length_a   1.000
_cell.length_b   1.000
_cell.length_c   1.000
_cell.angle_alpha   90.00
_cell.angle_beta   90.00
_cell.angle_gamma   90.00
#
_symmetry.space_group_name_H-M   'P 1'
#
loop_
_entity.id
_entity.type
_entity.pdbx_description
1 polymer ?
#
loop_
_entity_poly.entity_id
_entity_poly.type
_entity_poly.pdbx_seq_one_letter_code
_entity_poly.pdbx_strand_id
1 'polypeptide(L)' 'MVFEKVKTKEIKDIRDRLDKELGDKDIPFQRKEEVMSLLYHIDTWLEGRAYQEREHYREQLKSEN' A
#
# COMPACT_ATOMS: atom_id res chain seq x y z
N MET A 1 -22.09 6.91 -4.75
CA MET A 1 -21.34 5.64 -4.73
C MET A 1 -20.37 5.71 -3.56
N VAL A 2 -20.65 4.99 -2.47
CA VAL A 2 -19.71 4.95 -1.33
C VAL A 2 -18.67 3.90 -1.71
N PHE A 3 -17.51 4.35 -2.18
CA PHE A 3 -16.36 3.46 -2.24
C PHE A 3 -16.09 3.04 -0.79
N GLU A 4 -16.33 1.78 -0.46
CA GLU A 4 -15.92 1.23 0.83
C GLU A 4 -14.43 1.55 0.99
N LYS A 5 -14.06 2.12 2.14
CA LYS A 5 -12.65 2.39 2.45
C LYS A 5 -11.93 1.05 2.39
N VAL A 6 -11.15 0.83 1.32
CA VAL A 6 -10.30 -0.34 1.19
C VAL A 6 -9.43 -0.41 2.45
N LYS A 7 -9.48 -1.55 3.14
CA LYS A 7 -8.78 -1.66 4.42
C LYS A 7 -7.29 -1.74 4.12
N THR A 8 -6.49 -0.94 4.82
CA THR A 8 -5.01 -0.99 4.72
C THR A 8 -4.47 -2.42 4.87
N LYS A 9 -5.15 -3.27 5.66
CA LYS A 9 -4.83 -4.70 5.80
C LYS A 9 -4.93 -5.46 4.48
N GLU A 10 -6.00 -5.28 3.71
CA GLU A 10 -6.21 -5.98 2.44
C GLU A 10 -5.13 -5.58 1.41
N ILE A 11 -4.74 -4.31 1.39
CA ILE A 11 -3.64 -3.83 0.54
C ILE A 11 -2.30 -4.45 0.95
N LYS A 12 -2.02 -4.56 2.26
CA LYS A 12 -0.82 -5.25 2.75
C LYS A 12 -0.82 -6.74 2.38
N ASP A 13 -1.97 -7.41 2.50
CA ASP A 13 -2.09 -8.82 2.11
C ASP A 13 -1.83 -9.01 0.60
N ILE A 14 -2.25 -8.06 -0.25
CA ILE A 14 -1.94 -8.06 -1.70
C ILE A 14 -0.44 -7.84 -1.93
N ARG A 15 0.17 -6.86 -1.24
CA ARG A 15 1.61 -6.58 -1.30
C ARG A 15 2.43 -7.84 -0.99
N ASP A 16 2.10 -8.55 0.09
CA ASP A 16 2.81 -9.75 0.52
C ASP A 16 2.69 -10.90 -0.48
N ARG A 17 1.55 -10.99 -1.19
CA ARG A 17 1.37 -11.98 -2.27
C ARG A 17 2.22 -11.63 -3.49
N LEU A 18 2.30 -10.36 -3.86
CA LEU A 18 3.13 -9.88 -4.97
C LEU A 18 4.63 -10.04 -4.66
N ASP A 19 5.07 -9.76 -3.44
CA ASP A 19 6.45 -9.99 -3.00
C ASP A 19 6.83 -11.47 -3.11
N LYS A 20 5.92 -12.39 -2.73
CA LYS A 20 6.12 -13.83 -2.91
C LYS A 20 6.21 -14.25 -4.37
N GLU A 21 5.35 -13.70 -5.22
CA GLU A 21 5.38 -13.96 -6.66
C GLU A 21 6.70 -13.50 -7.29
N LEU A 22 7.22 -12.34 -6.88
CA LEU A 22 8.49 -11.81 -7.35
C LEU A 22 9.70 -12.67 -6.94
N GLY A 23 9.58 -13.41 -5.83
CA GLY A 23 10.57 -14.37 -5.35
C GLY A 23 10.58 -15.70 -6.11
N ASP A 24 9.57 -15.96 -6.95
CA ASP A 24 9.53 -17.14 -7.81
C ASP A 24 10.61 -17.05 -8.90
N LYS A 25 11.38 -18.13 -9.06
CA LYS A 25 12.47 -18.19 -10.05
C LYS A 25 11.94 -18.37 -11.48
N ASP A 26 10.72 -18.85 -11.62
CA ASP A 26 10.11 -19.18 -12.91
C ASP A 26 9.18 -18.07 -13.42
N ILE A 27 9.15 -16.91 -12.76
CA ILE A 27 8.33 -15.78 -13.18
C ILE A 27 8.75 -15.25 -14.56
N PRO A 28 7.81 -15.11 -15.52
CA PRO A 28 8.11 -14.50 -16.82
C PRO A 28 8.61 -13.05 -16.66
N PHE A 29 9.54 -12.62 -17.53
CA PHE A 29 10.14 -11.28 -17.44
C PHE A 29 9.11 -10.15 -17.44
N GLN A 30 8.13 -10.18 -18.36
CA GLN A 30 7.06 -9.18 -18.42
C GLN A 30 6.24 -9.15 -17.13
N ARG A 31 5.92 -10.34 -16.59
CA ARG A 31 5.18 -10.46 -15.33
C ARG A 31 5.96 -9.89 -14.16
N LYS A 32 7.29 -10.07 -14.15
CA LYS A 32 8.18 -9.46 -13.15
C LYS A 32 8.09 -7.93 -13.18
N GLU A 33 8.12 -7.31 -14.36
CA GLU A 33 7.98 -5.86 -14.51
C GLU A 33 6.61 -5.37 -14.04
N GLU A 34 5.54 -6.08 -14.38
CA GLU A 34 4.18 -5.79 -13.89
C GLU A 34 4.10 -5.84 -12.37
N VAL A 35 4.62 -6.91 -11.75
CA VAL A 35 4.61 -7.10 -10.30
C VAL A 35 5.40 -5.99 -9.61
N MET A 36 6.57 -5.62 -10.14
CA MET A 36 7.36 -4.50 -9.60
C MET A 36 6.61 -3.16 -9.69
N SER A 37 5.93 -2.90 -10.80
CA SER A 37 5.11 -1.69 -10.98
C SER A 37 3.95 -1.64 -9.98
N LEU A 38 3.25 -2.77 -9.78
CA LEU A 38 2.17 -2.89 -8.80
C LEU A 38 2.66 -2.66 -7.37
N LEU A 39 3.80 -3.24 -7.00
CA LEU A 39 4.42 -3.04 -5.69
C LEU A 39 4.75 -1.56 -5.45
N TYR A 40 5.33 -0.87 -6.43
CA TYR A 40 5.61 0.57 -6.34
C TYR A 40 4.36 1.41 -6.04
N HIS A 41 3.26 1.15 -6.76
CA HIS A 41 2.00 1.85 -6.53
C HIS A 41 1.39 1.55 -5.16
N ILE A 42 1.48 0.30 -4.70
CA ILE A 42 1.01 -0.10 -3.38
C ILE A 42 1.80 0.59 -2.28
N ASP A 43 3.13 0.59 -2.37
CA ASP A 43 4.00 1.23 -1.37
C ASP A 43 3.74 2.74 -1.32
N THR A 44 3.63 3.40 -2.49
CA THR A 44 3.28 4.83 -2.58
C THR A 44 1.93 5.12 -1.90
N TRP A 45 0.93 4.27 -2.12
CA TRP A 45 -0.38 4.43 -1.49
C TRP A 45 -0.31 4.24 0.03
N LEU A 46 0.41 3.22 0.51
CA LEU A 46 0.58 2.95 1.94
C LEU A 46 1.30 4.09 2.66
N GLU A 47 2.34 4.66 2.05
CA GLU A 47 3.03 5.84 2.57
C GLU A 47 2.10 7.05 2.67
N GLY A 48 1.31 7.30 1.63
CA GLY A 48 0.31 8.37 1.62
C GLY A 48 -0.73 8.22 2.73
N ARG A 49 -1.20 6.98 2.98
CA ARG A 49 -2.12 6.68 4.08
C ARG A 49 -1.48 6.92 5.45
N ALA A 50 -0.24 6.46 5.65
CA ALA A 50 0.49 6.67 6.90
C ALA A 50 0.78 8.16 7.16
N TYR A 51 1.02 8.95 6.10
CA TYR A 51 1.14 10.39 6.21
C TYR A 51 -0.17 11.05 6.66
N GLN A 52 -1.30 10.72 6.01
CA GLN A 52 -2.62 11.23 6.38
C GLN A 52 -2.99 10.94 7.83
N GLU A 53 -2.70 9.71 8.31
CA GLU A 53 -2.94 9.34 9.70
C GLU A 53 -2.09 10.19 10.66
N ARG A 54 -0.80 10.39 10.37
CA ARG A 54 0.09 11.23 11.19
C ARG A 54 -0.36 12.69 11.25
N GLU A 55 -0.76 13.27 10.11
CA GLU A 55 -1.26 14.65 10.09
C GLU A 55 -2.56 14.78 10.88
N HIS A 56 -3.49 13.82 10.75
CA HIS A 56 -4.71 13.80 11.55
C HIS A 56 -4.41 13.76 13.06
N TYR A 57 -3.46 12.93 13.51
CA TYR A 57 -3.03 12.92 14.92
C TYR A 57 -2.42 14.26 15.36
N ARG A 58 -1.62 14.91 14.50
CA ARG A 58 -1.03 16.23 14.80
C ARG A 58 -2.10 17.32 14.94
N GLU A 59 -3.12 17.30 14.10
CA GLU A 59 -4.24 18.24 14.17
C GLU A 59 -5.05 18.06 15.47
N GLN A 60 -5.32 16.81 15.86
CA GLN A 60 -6.01 16.53 17.13
C GLN A 60 -5.25 17.06 18.34
N LEU A 61 -3.93 16.81 18.43
CA LEU A 61 -3.09 17.33 19.51
C LEU A 61 -3.04 18.86 19.58
N LYS A 62 -3.18 19.55 18.45
CA LYS A 62 -3.25 21.02 18.41
C LYS A 62 -4.61 21.57 18.82
N SER A 63 -5.67 20.78 18.68
CA SER A 63 -7.04 21.19 19.05
C SER A 63 -7.36 20.97 20.54
N GLU A 64 -6.56 20.18 21.24
CA GLU A 64 -6.71 19.88 22.68
C GLU A 64 -5.92 20.85 23.60
N ASN A 65 -5.11 21.74 23.03
CA ASN A 65 -4.41 22.84 23.72
C ASN A 65 -5.04 24.20 23.40
#